data_AF-A0A814Y786-F1
#
_entry.id   AF-A0A814Y786-F1
#
_cell.length_a   1.000
_cell.length_b   1.000
_cell.length_c   1.000
_cell.angle_alpha   90.00
_cell.angle_beta   90.00
_cell.angle_gamma   90.00
#
_symmetry.space_group_name_H-M   'P 1'
#
loop_
_entity.id
_entity.type
_entity.pdbx_description
1 polymer ?
#
loop_
_entity_poly.entity_id
_entity_poly.type
_entity_poly.pdbx_seq_one_letter_code
_entity_poly.pdbx_strand_id
1 'polypeptide(L)'
;MQAIFKFDHLHVGSILVDHLVELHKAQGLDIWWRDNHMCSLEDEYCQMITGKCDGLFHLTIELLRCFLPMQSNIKKNELIDDLCQALALFFQIRDDYCNLISEKYTQNESYCDDITEDKFSFPIIHALNTHPHDTRLSDVLKQEAIKLSH
;
A
#
# COMPACT_ATOMS: atom_id res chain seq x y z
N MET A 1 -4.68 -10.54 -17.23
CA MET A 1 -3.38 -11.11 -17.66
C MET A 1 -3.33 -11.48 -19.16
N GLN A 2 -4.28 -12.26 -19.70
CA GLN A 2 -4.23 -12.72 -21.10
C GLN A 2 -4.26 -11.62 -22.20
N ALA A 3 -4.76 -10.42 -21.92
CA ALA A 3 -4.79 -9.32 -22.90
C ALA A 3 -3.42 -8.61 -23.06
N ILE A 4 -2.56 -8.63 -22.04
CA ILE A 4 -1.26 -7.94 -22.07
C ILE A 4 -0.26 -8.75 -22.92
N PHE A 5 -0.30 -10.08 -22.82
CA PHE A 5 0.52 -10.98 -23.64
C PHE A 5 0.09 -11.06 -25.12
N LYS A 6 -1.01 -10.40 -25.52
CA LYS A 6 -1.37 -10.26 -26.95
C LYS A 6 -0.50 -9.24 -27.67
N PHE A 7 0.16 -8.36 -26.94
CA PHE A 7 1.14 -7.43 -27.48
C PHE A 7 2.50 -8.13 -27.40
N ASP A 8 3.08 -8.47 -28.55
CA ASP A 8 4.33 -9.21 -28.70
C ASP A 8 5.56 -8.33 -28.37
N HIS A 9 5.53 -7.70 -27.19
CA HIS A 9 6.58 -6.83 -26.69
C HIS A 9 7.14 -7.46 -25.42
N LEU A 10 8.23 -8.23 -25.57
CA LEU A 10 9.04 -8.76 -24.47
C LEU A 10 9.35 -7.68 -23.40
N HIS A 11 9.48 -6.42 -23.85
CA HIS A 11 9.69 -5.24 -23.02
C HIS A 11 8.52 -4.92 -22.06
N VAL A 12 7.27 -5.02 -22.53
CA VAL A 12 6.07 -4.79 -21.70
C VAL A 12 5.96 -5.83 -20.59
N GLY A 13 6.32 -7.08 -20.90
CA GLY A 13 6.39 -8.15 -19.91
C GLY A 13 7.39 -7.85 -18.79
N SER A 14 8.57 -7.35 -19.12
CA SER A 14 9.59 -6.96 -18.13
C SER A 14 9.08 -5.84 -17.21
N ILE A 15 8.56 -4.76 -17.79
CA ILE A 15 8.00 -3.63 -17.03
C ILE A 15 6.94 -4.12 -16.03
N LEU A 16 6.01 -4.96 -16.50
CA LEU A 16 4.97 -5.52 -15.65
C LEU A 16 5.56 -6.31 -14.48
N VAL A 17 6.52 -7.20 -14.75
CA VAL A 17 7.15 -8.02 -13.70
C VAL A 17 7.90 -7.16 -12.70
N ASP A 18 8.69 -6.20 -13.16
CA ASP A 18 9.51 -5.34 -12.30
C ASP A 18 8.64 -4.54 -11.32
N HIS A 19 7.58 -3.89 -11.81
CA HIS A 19 6.66 -3.15 -10.95
C HIS A 19 5.84 -4.06 -10.03
N LEU A 20 5.40 -5.24 -10.49
CA LEU A 20 4.71 -6.19 -9.62
C LEU A 20 5.63 -6.70 -8.51
N VAL A 21 6.93 -6.89 -8.75
CA VAL A 21 7.88 -7.29 -7.71
C VAL A 21 7.98 -6.23 -6.62
N GLU A 22 8.08 -4.94 -6.97
CA GLU A 22 8.10 -3.86 -5.99
C GLU A 22 6.79 -3.77 -5.19
N LEU A 23 5.65 -3.95 -5.85
CA LEU A 23 4.35 -4.03 -5.17
C LEU A 23 4.32 -5.15 -4.12
N HIS A 24 4.81 -6.34 -4.47
CA HIS A 24 4.82 -7.49 -3.56
C HIS A 24 5.82 -7.31 -2.42
N LYS A 25 6.95 -6.64 -2.64
CA LYS A 25 7.90 -6.30 -1.56
C LYS A 25 7.25 -5.38 -0.54
N ALA A 26 6.57 -4.32 -1.00
CA ALA A 26 5.88 -3.39 -0.13
C ALA A 26 4.75 -4.07 0.65
N GLN A 27 3.91 -4.87 -0.02
CA GLN A 27 2.85 -5.64 0.64
C GLN A 27 3.41 -6.69 1.61
N GLY A 28 4.53 -7.32 1.25
CA GLY A 28 5.21 -8.28 2.12
C GLY A 28 5.76 -7.64 3.38
N LEU A 29 6.25 -6.39 3.31
CA LEU A 29 6.71 -5.64 4.47
C LEU A 29 5.56 -5.28 5.42
N ASP A 30 4.42 -4.86 4.87
CA ASP A 30 3.18 -4.57 5.60
C ASP A 30 2.70 -5.81 6.39
N ILE A 31 2.65 -6.97 5.72
CA ILE A 31 2.33 -8.27 6.33
C ILE A 31 3.37 -8.67 7.39
N TRP A 32 4.65 -8.47 7.10
CA TRP A 32 5.73 -8.84 8.01
C TRP A 32 5.67 -8.03 9.31
N TRP A 33 5.41 -6.73 9.24
CA TRP A 33 5.21 -5.88 10.42
C TRP A 33 4.06 -6.39 11.28
N ARG A 34 2.91 -6.66 10.67
CA ARG A 34 1.75 -7.24 11.34
C ARG A 34 2.07 -8.57 12.01
N ASP A 35 2.54 -9.56 11.26
CA ASP A 35 2.73 -10.94 11.74
C ASP A 35 3.83 -11.05 12.80
N ASN A 36 4.78 -10.10 12.84
CA ASN A 36 5.84 -10.04 13.85
C ASN A 36 5.53 -9.04 14.97
N HIS A 37 4.34 -8.43 14.98
CA HIS A 37 3.92 -7.39 15.92
C HIS A 37 4.94 -6.25 16.06
N MET A 38 5.53 -5.83 14.93
CA MET A 38 6.51 -4.76 14.85
C MET A 38 5.85 -3.50 14.30
N CYS A 39 5.57 -2.54 15.20
CA CYS A 39 5.15 -1.20 14.80
C CYS A 39 6.32 -0.47 14.14
N SER A 40 6.10 0.06 12.94
CA SER A 40 7.06 0.90 12.21
C SER A 40 6.95 2.37 12.64
N LEU A 41 7.91 3.19 12.19
CA LEU A 41 7.79 4.65 12.24
C LEU A 41 6.90 5.15 11.10
N GLU A 42 6.26 6.32 11.27
CA GLU A 42 5.44 6.93 10.22
C GLU A 42 6.22 7.12 8.89
N ASP A 43 7.50 7.46 8.96
CA ASP A 43 8.37 7.60 7.78
C ASP A 43 8.62 6.27 7.06
N GLU A 44 8.80 5.18 7.82
CA GLU A 44 8.99 3.84 7.26
C GLU A 44 7.71 3.35 6.57
N TYR A 45 6.55 3.61 7.18
CA TYR A 45 5.26 3.37 6.56
C TYR A 45 5.12 4.15 5.24
N CYS A 46 5.45 5.45 5.23
CA CYS A 46 5.40 6.26 4.01
C CYS A 46 6.31 5.72 2.90
N GLN A 47 7.50 5.24 3.27
CA GLN A 47 8.43 4.59 2.34
C GLN A 47 7.85 3.28 1.78
N MET A 48 7.23 2.45 2.62
CA MET A 48 6.56 1.22 2.19
C MET A 48 5.43 1.53 1.18
N ILE A 49 4.62 2.55 1.41
CA ILE A 49 3.58 2.97 0.47
C ILE A 49 4.15 3.50 -0.85
N THR A 50 5.35 4.10 -0.82
CA THR A 50 6.04 4.48 -2.06
C THR A 50 6.32 3.24 -2.93
N GLY A 51 6.69 2.10 -2.34
CA GLY A 51 6.82 0.84 -3.07
C GLY A 51 5.50 0.31 -3.65
N LYS A 52 4.37 0.50 -2.94
CA LYS A 52 3.03 0.21 -3.51
C LYS A 52 2.69 1.16 -4.67
N CYS A 53 3.11 2.42 -4.59
CA CYS A 53 2.93 3.41 -5.65
C CYS A 53 3.69 3.04 -6.93
N ASP A 54 4.97 2.69 -6.78
CA ASP A 54 5.81 2.18 -7.86
C ASP A 54 5.15 0.98 -8.54
N GLY A 55 4.51 0.10 -7.77
CA GLY A 55 3.82 -1.06 -8.29
C GLY A 55 2.60 -0.78 -9.17
N LEU A 56 1.80 0.24 -8.87
CA LEU A 56 0.48 0.43 -9.47
C LEU A 56 0.40 1.66 -10.39
N PHE A 57 0.82 2.82 -9.91
CA PHE A 57 0.73 4.07 -10.67
C PHE A 57 1.85 4.18 -11.70
N HIS A 58 3.09 3.89 -11.31
CA HIS A 58 4.21 3.90 -12.25
C HIS A 58 4.05 2.82 -13.32
N LEU A 59 3.59 1.61 -12.96
CA LEU A 59 3.22 0.59 -13.94
C LEU A 59 2.22 1.12 -14.97
N THR A 60 1.16 1.79 -14.52
CA THR A 60 0.13 2.34 -15.42
C THR A 60 0.74 3.36 -16.39
N ILE A 61 1.60 4.26 -15.89
CA ILE A 61 2.26 5.27 -16.72
C ILE A 61 3.24 4.65 -17.71
N GLU A 62 4.07 3.70 -17.28
CA GLU A 62 5.04 2.99 -18.13
C GLU A 62 4.34 2.17 -19.22
N LEU A 63 3.23 1.52 -18.88
CA LEU A 63 2.39 0.84 -19.88
C LEU A 63 1.80 1.84 -20.87
N LEU A 64 1.24 2.96 -20.41
CA LEU A 64 0.72 4.00 -21.30
C LEU A 64 1.81 4.52 -22.24
N ARG A 65 3.03 4.77 -21.75
CA ARG A 65 4.19 5.19 -22.55
C ARG A 65 4.52 4.18 -23.66
N CYS A 66 4.43 2.88 -23.38
CA CYS A 66 4.69 1.84 -24.39
C CYS A 66 3.72 1.87 -25.58
N PHE A 67 2.50 2.40 -25.39
CA PHE A 67 1.45 2.43 -26.42
C PHE A 67 1.24 3.82 -27.04
N LEU A 68 1.98 4.84 -26.61
CA LEU A 68 1.90 6.16 -27.20
C LEU A 68 2.72 6.26 -28.51
N PRO A 69 2.29 7.08 -29.49
CA PRO A 69 3.06 7.31 -30.72
C PRO A 69 4.45 7.88 -30.41
N MET A 70 5.48 7.47 -31.17
CA MET A 70 6.89 7.88 -31.00
C MET A 70 7.16 9.39 -30.93
N GLN A 71 6.21 10.25 -31.31
CA GLN A 71 6.34 11.71 -31.24
C GLN A 71 6.04 12.28 -29.84
N SER A 72 5.50 11.47 -28.93
CA SER A 72 5.27 11.86 -27.53
C SER A 72 6.50 11.52 -26.68
N ASN A 73 7.53 12.36 -26.75
CA ASN A 73 8.68 12.30 -25.84
C ASN A 73 8.26 12.78 -24.42
N ILE A 74 7.37 12.04 -23.76
CA ILE A 74 7.12 12.22 -22.33
C ILE A 74 8.31 11.58 -21.61
N LYS A 75 9.37 12.37 -21.44
CA LYS A 75 10.50 11.99 -20.57
C LYS A 75 9.97 11.71 -19.16
N LYS A 76 10.71 10.89 -18.41
CA LYS A 76 10.52 10.78 -16.96
C LYS A 76 10.42 12.19 -16.40
N ASN A 77 9.29 12.52 -15.79
CA ASN A 77 8.94 13.87 -15.37
C ASN A 77 8.79 13.83 -13.86
N GLU A 78 9.68 14.50 -13.16
CA GLU A 78 9.71 14.58 -11.70
C GLU A 78 8.33 14.98 -11.14
N LEU A 79 7.59 15.86 -11.83
CA LEU A 79 6.24 16.25 -11.42
C LEU A 79 5.22 15.09 -11.46
N ILE A 80 5.33 14.19 -12.42
CA ILE A 80 4.43 13.03 -12.52
C ILE A 80 4.75 12.04 -11.40
N ASP A 81 6.03 11.81 -11.15
CA ASP A 81 6.51 10.91 -10.10
C ASP A 81 6.06 11.45 -8.71
N ASP A 82 6.24 12.74 -8.44
CA ASP A 82 5.77 13.41 -7.22
C ASP A 82 4.24 13.32 -7.05
N LEU A 83 3.49 13.52 -8.14
CA LEU A 83 2.02 13.42 -8.12
C LEU A 83 1.58 12.00 -7.81
N CYS A 84 2.22 10.98 -8.41
CA CYS A 84 1.91 9.58 -8.15
C CYS A 84 2.18 9.23 -6.69
N GLN A 85 3.32 9.64 -6.14
CA GLN A 85 3.66 9.40 -4.74
C GLN A 85 2.64 10.06 -3.80
N ALA A 86 2.29 11.33 -4.05
CA ALA A 86 1.29 12.05 -3.25
C ALA A 86 -0.09 11.37 -3.31
N LEU A 87 -0.52 10.92 -4.49
CA LEU A 87 -1.79 10.21 -4.66
C LEU A 87 -1.78 8.87 -3.90
N ALA A 88 -0.71 8.09 -4.00
CA ALA A 88 -0.61 6.80 -3.31
C ALA A 88 -0.68 6.97 -1.78
N LEU A 89 0.08 7.91 -1.22
CA LEU A 89 0.02 8.23 0.21
C LEU A 89 -1.37 8.70 0.62
N PHE A 90 -1.99 9.60 -0.16
CA PHE A 90 -3.34 10.07 0.10
C PHE A 90 -4.35 8.92 0.11
N PHE A 91 -4.33 8.07 -0.92
CA PHE A 91 -5.30 6.97 -1.03
C PHE A 91 -5.13 5.97 0.11
N GLN A 92 -3.91 5.58 0.47
CA GLN A 92 -3.69 4.63 1.55
C GLN A 92 -4.06 5.21 2.92
N ILE A 93 -3.57 6.42 3.26
CA ILE A 93 -3.86 7.00 4.59
C ILE A 93 -5.35 7.26 4.75
N ARG A 94 -6.02 7.69 3.68
CA ARG A 94 -7.48 7.85 3.68
C ARG A 94 -8.18 6.52 3.90
N ASP A 95 -7.74 5.45 3.24
CA ASP A 95 -8.29 4.10 3.39
C ASP A 95 -8.19 3.61 4.84
N ASP A 96 -6.97 3.66 5.40
CA ASP A 96 -6.67 3.33 6.80
C ASP A 96 -7.52 4.16 7.79
N TYR A 97 -7.70 5.46 7.55
CA TYR A 97 -8.55 6.31 8.39
C TYR A 97 -10.04 5.96 8.26
N CYS A 98 -10.51 5.74 7.02
CA CYS A 98 -11.90 5.41 6.75
C CYS A 98 -12.28 4.06 7.35
N ASN A 99 -11.37 3.08 7.36
CA ASN A 99 -11.55 1.78 8.00
C ASN A 99 -11.94 1.91 9.50
N LEU A 100 -11.34 2.87 10.21
CA LEU A 100 -11.56 3.07 11.65
C LEU A 100 -12.79 3.93 11.99
N ILE A 101 -13.22 4.82 11.10
CA ILE A 101 -14.17 5.91 11.44
C ILE A 101 -15.50 5.83 10.68
N SER A 102 -15.53 5.30 9.46
CA SER A 102 -16.63 5.58 8.54
C SER A 102 -17.69 4.46 8.52
N GLU A 103 -18.81 4.68 9.21
CA GLU A 103 -20.01 3.82 9.17
C GLU A 103 -20.59 3.62 7.74
N LYS A 104 -20.35 4.56 6.83
CA LYS A 104 -20.74 4.44 5.42
C LYS A 104 -19.77 3.59 4.58
N TYR A 105 -18.51 3.50 5.00
CA TYR A 105 -17.53 2.61 4.35
C TYR A 105 -17.78 1.15 4.77
N THR A 106 -18.21 0.94 6.01
CA THR A 106 -18.59 -0.37 6.54
C THR A 106 -19.89 -0.97 5.97
N GLN A 107 -20.52 -0.33 4.98
CA GLN A 107 -21.62 -0.96 4.24
C GLN A 107 -21.11 -2.00 3.22
N ASN A 108 -19.83 -1.91 2.81
CA ASN A 108 -19.19 -2.85 1.89
C ASN A 108 -17.98 -3.58 2.49
N GLU A 109 -17.50 -3.16 3.68
CA GLU A 109 -16.40 -3.77 4.45
C GLU A 109 -16.83 -3.94 5.91
N SER A 110 -16.14 -4.76 6.71
CA SER A 110 -16.50 -4.94 8.12
C SER A 110 -15.96 -3.81 8.99
N TYR A 111 -16.57 -3.64 10.16
CA TYR A 111 -16.27 -2.53 11.07
C TYR A 111 -14.88 -2.71 11.71
N CYS A 112 -13.98 -1.76 11.46
CA CYS A 112 -12.61 -1.75 11.99
C CYS A 112 -11.83 -3.02 11.65
N ASP A 113 -11.86 -3.45 10.39
CA ASP A 113 -11.09 -4.62 9.94
C ASP A 113 -9.60 -4.50 10.24
N ASP A 114 -9.02 -3.30 10.15
CA ASP A 114 -7.60 -3.09 10.47
C ASP A 114 -7.28 -3.48 11.93
N ILE A 115 -8.24 -3.30 12.87
CA ILE A 115 -8.07 -3.75 14.25
C ILE A 115 -8.21 -5.26 14.35
N THR A 116 -9.17 -5.84 13.64
CA THR A 116 -9.44 -7.29 13.66
C THR A 116 -8.31 -8.09 12.99
N GLU A 117 -7.65 -7.50 12.00
CA GLU A 117 -6.52 -8.06 11.28
C GLU A 117 -5.17 -7.70 11.95
N ASP A 118 -5.16 -7.06 13.11
CA ASP A 118 -3.95 -6.61 13.81
C ASP A 118 -3.02 -5.72 12.93
N LYS A 119 -3.58 -5.04 11.92
CA LYS A 119 -2.83 -4.23 10.95
C LYS A 119 -2.32 -2.95 11.61
N PHE A 120 -1.05 -2.64 11.37
CA PHE A 120 -0.45 -1.36 11.73
C PHE A 120 -0.82 -0.28 10.70
N SER A 121 -2.08 0.15 10.69
CA SER A 121 -2.56 1.23 9.83
C SER A 121 -2.03 2.60 10.30
N PHE A 122 -2.03 3.61 9.44
CA PHE A 122 -1.38 4.89 9.75
C PHE A 122 -1.84 5.55 11.07
N PRO A 123 -3.16 5.62 11.39
CA PRO A 123 -3.60 6.15 12.68
C PRO A 123 -3.14 5.31 13.88
N ILE A 124 -3.06 3.99 13.71
CA ILE A 124 -2.58 3.05 14.75
C ILE A 124 -1.09 3.27 15.01
N ILE A 125 -0.29 3.33 13.95
CA ILE A 125 1.15 3.63 14.04
C ILE A 125 1.37 4.94 14.80
N HIS A 126 0.66 6.00 14.39
CA HIS A 126 0.78 7.30 15.02
C HIS A 126 0.43 7.27 16.51
N ALA A 127 -0.65 6.58 16.89
CA ALA A 127 -1.05 6.44 18.29
C ALA A 127 0.00 5.70 19.14
N LEU A 128 0.55 4.60 18.61
CA LEU A 128 1.58 3.80 19.28
C LEU A 128 2.90 4.58 19.45
N ASN A 129 3.33 5.32 18.42
CA ASN A 129 4.58 6.08 18.45
C ASN A 129 4.49 7.34 19.32
N THR A 130 3.33 8.00 19.35
CA THR A 130 3.13 9.20 20.20
C THR A 130 2.90 8.87 21.67
N HIS A 131 2.40 7.67 21.98
CA HIS A 131 2.08 7.25 23.36
C HIS A 131 2.71 5.88 23.70
N PRO A 132 4.05 5.73 23.69
CA PRO A 132 4.73 4.44 23.81
C PRO A 132 4.57 3.74 25.17
N HIS A 133 4.09 4.45 26.19
CA HIS A 133 3.81 3.90 27.52
C HIS A 133 2.36 3.43 27.69
N ASP A 134 1.48 3.74 26.75
CA ASP A 134 0.09 3.30 26.76
C ASP A 134 -0.05 1.97 26.01
N THR A 135 -0.13 0.87 26.76
CA THR A 135 -0.17 -0.47 26.17
C THR A 135 -1.55 -0.86 25.66
N ARG A 136 -2.62 -0.11 25.98
CA ARG A 136 -4.01 -0.53 25.71
C ARG A 136 -4.24 -0.89 24.25
N LEU A 137 -3.76 -0.03 23.34
CA LEU A 137 -3.90 -0.28 21.90
C LEU A 137 -3.09 -1.51 21.46
N SER A 138 -1.84 -1.62 21.92
CA SER A 138 -1.00 -2.77 21.61
C SER A 138 -1.52 -4.09 22.19
N ASP A 139 -2.24 -4.04 23.32
CA ASP A 139 -2.84 -5.20 23.95
C ASP A 139 -4.09 -5.64 23.18
N VAL A 140 -4.91 -4.69 22.68
CA VAL A 140 -6.06 -4.99 21.81
C VAL A 140 -5.59 -5.67 20.51
N LEU A 141 -4.57 -5.13 19.84
CA LEU A 141 -3.96 -5.68 18.61
C LEU A 141 -3.22 -7.02 18.81
N LYS A 142 -3.13 -7.53 20.04
CA LYS A 142 -2.55 -8.85 20.34
C LYS A 142 -3.60 -9.86 20.77
N GLN A 143 -4.77 -9.40 21.22
CA GLN A 143 -5.81 -10.27 21.78
C GLN A 143 -6.60 -11.02 20.71
N GLU A 144 -6.75 -10.47 19.50
CA GLU A 144 -7.48 -11.14 18.42
C GLU A 144 -6.64 -12.21 17.70
N ALA A 145 -5.32 -12.01 17.54
CA ALA A 145 -4.39 -13.05 17.08
C ALA A 145 -4.53 -14.39 17.83
N ILE A 146 -4.80 -14.35 19.14
CA ILE A 146 -4.92 -15.54 19.98
C ILE A 146 -6.25 -16.30 19.70
N LYS A 147 -7.33 -15.60 19.35
CA LYS A 147 -8.65 -16.23 19.14
C LYS A 147 -8.76 -17.02 17.83
N LEU A 148 -7.93 -16.72 16.82
CA LEU A 148 -7.93 -17.40 15.52
C LEU A 148 -7.00 -18.64 15.46
N SER A 149 -6.28 -18.94 16.55
CA SER A 149 -5.33 -20.06 16.65
C SER A 149 -5.88 -21.33 17.33
N HIS A 150 -7.20 -21.38 17.59
CA HIS A 150 -7.92 -22.49 18.20
C HIS A 150 -9.10 -22.94 17.33
#